data_AF-A0A959GMN1-F1
#
_entry.id   AF-A0A959GMN1-F1
#
_cell.length_a   1.000
_cell.length_b   1.000
_cell.length_c   1.000
_cell.angle_alpha   90.00
_cell.angle_beta   90.00
_cell.angle_gamma   90.00
#
_symmetry.space_group_name_H-M   'P 1'
#
loop_
_entity.id
_entity.type
_entity.pdbx_description
1 polymer ?
#
loop_
_entity_poly.entity_id
_entity_poly.type
_entity_poly.pdbx_seq_one_letter_code
_entity_poly.pdbx_strand_id
1 'polypeptide(L)'
;FAIAFFALLPLSMAAQGSTNPFDLSPRLDNPGPQEDSAATADTGNPFDLITPLRKESRPEPAAPPLSAEKEMPAAKPPVQNSYRTFLLITNIGILLLLTVLITLFRPQAGRAYRAFLNDNLLNQLQREREAGGGLPYYLFYAFFLINAGFFAFLLARHYGLSLSPNPWMGLLYSMGGVSALFLGKHALLGFLAFVFPIEKEIHLYSFTIIVFSIMLSFFLA
;
A
#
# COMPACT_ATOMS: atom_id res chain seq x y z
N PHE A 1 -9.77 7.45 42.05
CA PHE A 1 -10.20 8.84 41.79
C PHE A 1 -9.50 9.28 40.50
N ALA A 2 -10.23 9.91 39.59
CA ALA A 2 -9.85 10.31 38.21
C ALA A 2 -9.86 9.20 37.15
N ILE A 3 -11.06 9.03 36.59
CA ILE A 3 -11.38 8.44 35.28
C ILE A 3 -11.15 9.52 34.22
N ALA A 4 -10.45 9.21 33.13
CA ALA A 4 -10.38 10.04 31.92
C ALA A 4 -10.67 9.12 30.72
N PHE A 5 -11.96 8.95 30.40
CA PHE A 5 -12.68 9.63 29.32
C PHE A 5 -12.21 9.23 27.91
N PHE A 6 -12.75 8.09 27.47
CA PHE A 6 -12.65 7.56 26.12
C PHE A 6 -13.54 8.43 25.21
N ALA A 7 -12.93 9.18 24.29
CA ALA A 7 -13.67 9.96 23.30
C ALA A 7 -14.23 9.01 22.22
N LEU A 8 -15.53 8.74 22.29
CA LEU A 8 -16.30 8.07 21.25
C LEU A 8 -16.53 9.06 20.09
N LEU A 9 -15.87 8.80 18.95
CA LEU A 9 -16.20 9.39 17.65
C LEU A 9 -17.56 8.87 17.17
N PRO A 10 -18.51 9.72 16.74
CA PRO A 10 -19.73 9.25 16.09
C PRO A 10 -19.41 8.79 14.66
N LEU A 11 -19.63 7.50 14.40
CA LEU A 11 -19.60 6.92 13.07
C LEU A 11 -20.88 7.36 12.33
N SER A 12 -20.83 8.48 11.61
CA SER A 12 -21.94 8.90 10.73
C SER A 12 -21.97 7.99 9.50
N MET A 13 -22.97 7.11 9.42
CA MET A 13 -23.27 6.34 8.21
C MET A 13 -23.85 7.25 7.13
N ALA A 14 -23.00 7.75 6.23
CA ALA A 14 -23.42 8.40 5.00
C ALA A 14 -23.40 7.38 3.86
N ALA A 15 -24.50 6.64 3.67
CA ALA A 15 -24.63 5.72 2.53
C ALA A 15 -26.06 5.55 1.98
N GLN A 16 -27.02 6.43 2.32
CA GLN A 16 -28.40 6.35 1.81
C GLN A 16 -28.70 7.37 0.69
N GLY A 17 -27.71 7.66 -0.17
CA GLY A 17 -27.83 8.69 -1.21
C GLY A 17 -27.70 8.21 -2.65
N SER A 18 -27.53 6.91 -2.93
CA SER A 18 -27.37 6.44 -4.31
C SER A 18 -28.71 6.04 -4.93
N THR A 19 -29.10 6.75 -5.98
CA THR A 19 -30.13 6.40 -6.97
C THR A 19 -30.08 4.92 -7.35
N ASN A 20 -31.24 4.26 -7.26
CA ASN A 20 -31.39 2.84 -7.51
C ASN A 20 -31.34 2.55 -9.02
N PRO A 21 -30.47 1.62 -9.50
CA PRO A 21 -30.39 1.28 -10.93
C PRO A 21 -31.63 0.58 -11.49
N PHE A 22 -32.65 0.33 -10.67
CA PHE A 22 -33.94 -0.26 -11.08
C PHE A 22 -35.08 0.75 -11.18
N ASP A 23 -34.84 2.06 -10.98
CA ASP A 23 -35.88 3.08 -11.20
C ASP A 23 -36.16 3.24 -12.71
N LEU A 24 -37.21 2.55 -13.17
CA LEU A 24 -37.72 2.68 -14.53
C LEU A 24 -38.44 4.04 -14.63
N SER A 25 -37.88 4.94 -15.44
CA SER A 25 -38.57 6.17 -15.82
C SER A 25 -39.90 5.83 -16.53
N PRO A 26 -41.05 6.37 -16.10
CA PRO A 26 -42.33 6.17 -16.77
C PRO A 26 -42.22 6.66 -18.21
N ARG A 27 -42.30 5.75 -19.18
CA ARG A 27 -42.50 6.11 -20.59
C ARG A 27 -43.99 6.36 -20.77
N LEU A 28 -44.42 7.62 -20.73
CA LEU A 28 -45.62 8.09 -21.43
C LEU A 28 -45.57 9.61 -21.56
N ASP A 29 -46.09 10.05 -22.70
CA ASP A 29 -46.34 11.42 -23.16
C ASP A 29 -45.17 12.21 -23.75
N ASN A 30 -44.97 12.00 -25.07
CA ASN A 30 -44.65 13.11 -25.95
C ASN A 30 -45.59 13.06 -27.18
N PRO A 31 -46.50 14.03 -27.37
CA PRO A 31 -47.33 14.13 -28.57
C PRO A 31 -46.60 14.94 -29.66
N GLY A 32 -46.55 14.37 -30.87
CA GLY A 32 -46.22 15.08 -32.13
C GLY A 32 -44.79 14.85 -32.66
N PRO A 33 -44.57 14.92 -34.00
CA PRO A 33 -45.37 15.66 -34.99
C PRO A 33 -45.96 14.84 -36.14
N GLN A 34 -46.87 15.53 -36.83
CA GLN A 34 -47.67 15.19 -38.00
C GLN A 34 -46.92 14.53 -39.18
N GLU A 35 -47.62 13.55 -39.74
CA GLU A 35 -47.90 13.30 -41.16
C GLU A 35 -47.13 14.13 -42.20
N ASP A 36 -46.48 13.41 -43.13
CA ASP A 36 -46.81 13.59 -44.55
C ASP A 36 -46.76 12.24 -45.28
N SER A 37 -47.82 12.01 -46.05
CA SER A 37 -48.21 10.78 -46.70
C SER A 37 -47.63 10.70 -48.12
N ALA A 38 -47.10 9.54 -48.51
CA ALA A 38 -47.17 9.07 -49.89
C ALA A 38 -47.17 7.53 -49.92
N ALA A 39 -48.37 6.97 -50.04
CA ALA A 39 -48.65 5.56 -50.28
C ALA A 39 -48.02 5.09 -51.60
N THR A 40 -47.43 3.90 -51.69
CA THR A 40 -48.02 2.63 -52.19
C THR A 40 -46.83 1.68 -52.41
N ALA A 41 -46.85 0.36 -52.28
CA ALA A 41 -47.91 -0.63 -52.21
C ALA A 41 -47.44 -1.80 -51.33
N ASP A 42 -48.33 -2.33 -50.51
CA ASP A 42 -48.17 -3.62 -49.88
C ASP A 42 -48.32 -4.70 -50.96
N THR A 43 -47.23 -5.43 -51.25
CA THR A 43 -47.31 -6.69 -51.99
C THR A 43 -46.77 -7.76 -51.05
N GLY A 44 -47.68 -8.38 -50.31
CA GLY A 44 -47.40 -9.39 -49.29
C GLY A 44 -46.85 -10.70 -49.88
N ASN A 45 -45.58 -10.73 -50.26
CA ASN A 45 -44.84 -11.98 -50.47
C ASN A 45 -43.40 -11.91 -49.93
N PRO A 46 -43.04 -12.73 -48.94
CA PRO A 46 -41.72 -12.70 -48.28
C PRO A 46 -40.60 -13.47 -49.03
N PHE A 47 -40.77 -13.79 -50.32
CA PHE A 47 -39.77 -14.50 -51.14
C PHE A 47 -39.22 -13.72 -52.35
N ASP A 48 -39.48 -12.42 -52.46
CA ASP A 48 -38.92 -11.62 -53.56
C ASP A 48 -37.43 -11.31 -53.33
N LEU A 49 -36.58 -12.14 -53.93
CA LEU A 49 -35.14 -11.95 -54.02
C LEU A 49 -34.80 -10.97 -55.15
N ILE A 50 -34.61 -9.69 -54.82
CA ILE A 50 -34.05 -8.73 -55.77
C ILE A 50 -32.54 -8.98 -55.89
N THR A 51 -32.15 -9.71 -56.94
CA THR A 51 -30.75 -10.03 -57.29
C THR A 51 -30.24 -9.00 -58.32
N PRO A 52 -28.98 -8.53 -58.27
CA PRO A 52 -28.61 -7.15 -58.58
C PRO A 52 -28.31 -6.89 -60.07
N LEU A 53 -28.57 -5.68 -60.55
CA LEU A 53 -27.85 -5.17 -61.73
C LEU A 53 -26.42 -4.81 -61.34
N ARG A 54 -25.51 -5.77 -61.49
CA ARG A 54 -24.07 -5.53 -61.63
C ARG A 54 -23.85 -4.76 -62.92
N LYS A 55 -23.48 -3.48 -62.83
CA LYS A 55 -22.79 -2.77 -63.90
C LYS A 55 -21.43 -2.32 -63.40
N GLU A 56 -20.42 -3.06 -63.84
CA GLU A 56 -19.01 -2.69 -63.75
C GLU A 56 -18.76 -1.37 -64.46
N SER A 57 -18.11 -0.44 -63.75
CA SER A 57 -17.09 0.44 -64.33
C SER A 57 -16.22 1.03 -63.19
N ARG A 58 -15.09 0.36 -62.93
CA ARG A 58 -13.84 0.99 -62.43
C ARG A 58 -13.07 1.49 -63.68
N PRO A 59 -12.15 2.48 -63.63
CA PRO A 59 -11.19 2.71 -62.54
C PRO A 59 -10.79 4.18 -62.23
N GLU A 60 -10.60 4.52 -60.95
CA GLU A 60 -9.35 5.13 -60.45
C GLU A 60 -9.34 5.11 -58.90
N PRO A 61 -8.15 5.02 -58.27
CA PRO A 61 -8.00 4.71 -56.85
C PRO A 61 -8.18 5.97 -55.99
N ALA A 62 -9.40 6.19 -55.50
CA ALA A 62 -9.57 7.08 -54.35
C ALA A 62 -8.87 6.44 -53.15
N ALA A 63 -7.85 7.14 -52.65
CA ALA A 63 -7.10 6.79 -51.46
C ALA A 63 -8.05 6.42 -50.31
N PRO A 64 -7.72 5.40 -49.49
CA PRO A 64 -8.54 5.07 -48.34
C PRO A 64 -8.67 6.31 -47.44
N PRO A 65 -9.87 6.67 -46.94
CA PRO A 65 -9.99 7.70 -45.93
C PRO A 65 -9.22 7.24 -44.69
N LEU A 66 -8.06 7.85 -44.51
CA LEU A 66 -7.22 7.75 -43.33
C LEU A 66 -7.94 8.52 -42.22
N SER A 67 -8.80 7.85 -41.45
CA SER A 67 -9.14 8.19 -40.05
C SER A 67 -10.34 7.37 -39.60
N ALA A 68 -10.16 6.06 -39.48
CA ALA A 68 -10.74 5.37 -38.34
C ALA A 68 -9.77 5.61 -37.19
N GLU A 69 -9.93 6.75 -36.50
CA GLU A 69 -9.35 6.92 -35.17
C GLU A 69 -9.98 5.84 -34.32
N LYS A 70 -9.28 4.71 -34.24
CA LYS A 70 -9.54 3.68 -33.25
C LYS A 70 -9.29 4.40 -31.93
N GLU A 71 -10.35 4.87 -31.31
CA GLU A 71 -10.34 5.29 -29.92
C GLU A 71 -9.72 4.12 -29.14
N MET A 72 -8.42 4.23 -28.87
CA MET A 72 -7.76 3.36 -27.93
C MET A 72 -8.52 3.59 -26.63
N PRO A 73 -9.12 2.58 -26.00
CA PRO A 73 -9.64 2.76 -24.65
C PRO A 73 -8.47 3.28 -23.84
N ALA A 74 -8.63 4.48 -23.27
CA ALA A 74 -7.58 5.20 -22.54
C ALA A 74 -6.88 4.22 -21.60
N ALA A 75 -5.69 3.77 -22.01
CA ALA A 75 -4.91 2.83 -21.24
C ALA A 75 -4.51 3.57 -19.96
N LYS A 76 -5.15 3.22 -18.84
CA LYS A 76 -4.71 3.67 -17.51
C LYS A 76 -3.19 3.47 -17.46
N PRO A 77 -2.41 4.49 -17.09
CA PRO A 77 -0.96 4.44 -17.27
C PRO A 77 -0.40 3.22 -16.54
N PRO A 78 0.49 2.42 -17.17
CA PRO A 78 1.03 1.17 -16.61
C PRO A 78 1.76 1.38 -15.26
N VAL A 79 2.16 2.63 -14.98
CA VAL A 79 2.90 3.03 -13.77
C VAL A 79 2.11 2.82 -12.47
N GLN A 80 0.79 3.01 -12.48
CA GLN A 80 0.00 2.92 -11.23
C GLN A 80 -0.15 1.47 -10.76
N ASN A 81 -0.17 0.51 -11.69
CA ASN A 81 -0.22 -0.92 -11.34
C ASN A 81 1.11 -1.36 -10.71
N SER A 82 2.25 -0.94 -11.28
CA SER A 82 3.58 -1.28 -10.76
C SER A 82 3.81 -0.80 -9.33
N TYR A 83 3.34 0.41 -8.97
CA TYR A 83 3.48 0.91 -7.60
C TYR A 83 2.63 0.12 -6.58
N ARG A 84 1.39 -0.24 -6.94
CA ARG A 84 0.54 -1.07 -6.07
C ARG A 84 1.11 -2.47 -5.89
N THR A 85 1.60 -3.08 -6.98
CA THR A 85 2.29 -4.36 -6.93
C THR A 85 3.54 -4.30 -6.06
N PHE A 86 4.33 -3.22 -6.17
CA PHE A 86 5.48 -2.99 -5.28
C PHE A 86 5.07 -2.96 -3.80
N LEU A 87 4.09 -2.13 -3.44
CA LEU A 87 3.61 -2.04 -2.04
C LEU A 87 3.12 -3.39 -1.52
N LEU A 88 2.37 -4.13 -2.34
CA LEU A 88 1.86 -5.45 -1.98
C LEU A 88 3.02 -6.45 -1.78
N ILE A 89 3.96 -6.54 -2.71
CA ILE A 89 5.10 -7.46 -2.62
C ILE A 89 5.96 -7.12 -1.40
N THR A 90 6.25 -5.84 -1.16
CA THR A 90 7.03 -5.41 0.00
C THR A 90 6.31 -5.74 1.31
N ASN A 91 5.01 -5.47 1.41
CA ASN A 91 4.24 -5.77 2.62
C ASN A 91 4.14 -7.29 2.89
N ILE A 92 3.86 -8.10 1.86
CA ILE A 92 3.91 -9.56 1.98
C ILE A 92 5.31 -10.03 2.39
N GLY A 93 6.38 -9.44 1.83
CA GLY A 93 7.75 -9.76 2.21
C GLY A 93 8.06 -9.47 3.68
N ILE A 94 7.59 -8.34 4.20
CA ILE A 94 7.74 -7.95 5.61
C ILE A 94 6.95 -8.90 6.53
N LEU A 95 5.70 -9.23 6.18
CA LEU A 95 4.88 -10.16 6.96
C LEU A 95 5.43 -11.59 6.94
N LEU A 96 5.96 -12.03 5.80
CA LEU A 96 6.64 -13.32 5.68
C LEU A 96 7.88 -13.36 6.57
N LEU A 97 8.70 -12.30 6.54
CA LEU A 97 9.88 -12.17 7.39
C LEU A 97 9.48 -12.18 8.88
N LEU A 98 8.45 -11.44 9.27
CA LEU A 98 7.90 -11.47 10.63
C LEU A 98 7.50 -12.88 11.04
N THR A 99 6.79 -13.59 10.16
CA THR A 99 6.31 -14.96 10.40
C THR A 99 7.49 -15.90 10.63
N VAL A 100 8.56 -15.80 9.84
CA VAL A 100 9.79 -16.58 10.02
C VAL A 100 10.46 -16.25 11.36
N LEU A 101 10.62 -14.96 11.69
CA LEU A 101 11.25 -14.53 12.94
C LEU A 101 10.46 -14.99 14.17
N ILE A 102 9.13 -14.82 14.17
CA ILE A 102 8.27 -15.27 15.27
C ILE A 102 8.29 -16.79 15.37
N THR A 103 8.27 -17.53 14.25
CA THR A 103 8.30 -19.00 14.28
C THR A 103 9.60 -19.53 14.88
N LEU A 104 10.75 -18.96 14.51
CA LEU A 104 12.06 -19.39 15.00
C LEU A 104 12.37 -18.92 16.43
N PHE A 105 11.94 -17.71 16.79
CA PHE A 105 12.32 -17.05 18.05
C PHE A 105 11.13 -16.69 18.93
N ARG A 106 10.05 -17.49 18.86
CA ARG A 106 8.81 -17.28 19.62
C ARG A 106 9.05 -17.05 21.12
N PRO A 107 9.88 -17.84 21.83
CA PRO A 107 10.12 -17.61 23.26
C PRO A 107 10.74 -16.24 23.53
N GLN A 108 11.65 -15.79 22.67
CA GLN A 108 12.39 -14.54 22.83
C GLN A 108 11.50 -13.33 22.56
N ALA A 109 10.59 -13.41 21.58
CA ALA A 109 9.57 -12.38 21.36
C ALA A 109 8.68 -12.18 22.61
N GLY A 110 8.23 -13.27 23.23
CA GLY A 110 7.44 -13.22 24.46
C GLY A 110 8.23 -12.65 25.66
N ARG A 111 9.53 -12.94 25.75
CA ARG A 111 10.40 -12.35 26.77
C ARG A 111 10.65 -10.86 26.55
N ALA A 112 10.84 -10.42 25.30
CA ALA A 112 10.97 -9.01 24.95
C ALA A 112 9.71 -8.21 25.35
N TYR A 113 8.52 -8.76 25.08
CA TYR A 113 7.25 -8.15 25.47
C TYR A 113 7.12 -7.99 26.99
N ARG A 114 7.47 -9.02 27.76
CA ARG A 114 7.43 -8.94 29.23
C ARG A 114 8.50 -8.00 29.78
N ALA A 115 9.68 -7.97 29.17
CA ALA A 115 10.78 -7.10 29.57
C ALA A 115 10.46 -5.63 29.34
N PHE A 116 9.72 -5.31 28.28
CA PHE A 116 9.21 -3.96 28.04
C PHE A 116 8.34 -3.43 29.19
N LEU A 117 7.63 -4.32 29.90
CA LEU A 117 6.74 -3.98 31.01
C LEU A 117 7.37 -4.19 32.40
N ASN A 118 8.58 -4.74 32.48
CA ASN A 118 9.20 -5.15 33.73
C ASN A 118 10.70 -4.89 33.72
N ASP A 119 11.13 -3.88 34.49
CA ASP A 119 12.53 -3.46 34.60
C ASP A 119 13.45 -4.57 35.13
N ASN A 120 13.00 -5.40 36.06
CA ASN A 120 13.82 -6.50 36.57
C ASN A 120 14.09 -7.54 35.49
N LEU A 121 13.07 -7.85 34.67
CA LEU A 121 13.23 -8.77 33.56
C LEU A 121 14.10 -8.16 32.45
N LEU A 122 13.99 -6.86 32.20
CA LEU A 122 14.84 -6.15 31.23
C LEU A 122 16.33 -6.25 31.61
N ASN A 123 16.65 -5.98 32.88
CA ASN A 123 18.01 -6.13 33.41
C ASN A 123 18.53 -7.57 33.30
N GLN A 124 17.68 -8.56 33.61
CA GLN A 124 18.05 -9.97 33.44
C GLN A 124 18.36 -10.30 31.97
N LEU A 125 17.53 -9.82 31.05
CA LEU A 125 17.65 -10.12 29.63
C LEU A 125 18.87 -9.45 29.00
N GLN A 126 19.26 -8.26 29.48
CA GLN A 126 20.52 -7.61 29.10
C GLN A 126 21.72 -8.48 29.48
N ARG A 127 21.76 -9.00 30.72
CA ARG A 127 22.87 -9.86 31.19
C ARG A 127 22.94 -11.16 30.39
N GLU A 128 21.81 -11.76 30.06
CA GLU A 128 21.75 -12.94 29.19
C GLU A 128 22.22 -12.65 27.76
N ARG A 129 21.92 -11.45 27.25
CA ARG A 129 22.42 -10.99 25.94
C ARG A 129 23.94 -10.86 25.95
N GLU A 130 24.52 -10.27 26.99
CA GLU A 130 25.96 -10.14 27.17
C GLU A 130 26.65 -11.52 27.31
N ALA A 131 25.95 -12.50 27.88
CA ALA A 131 26.41 -13.89 28.00
C ALA A 131 26.28 -14.73 26.71
N GLY A 132 25.90 -14.13 25.57
CA GLY A 132 25.82 -14.79 24.26
C GLY A 132 24.40 -15.11 23.77
N GLY A 133 23.36 -14.84 24.56
CA GLY A 133 21.94 -15.03 24.18
C GLY A 133 21.34 -13.90 23.32
N GLY A 134 22.16 -13.01 22.77
CA GLY A 134 21.72 -11.74 22.17
C GLY A 134 21.17 -11.81 20.74
N LEU A 135 21.50 -12.86 19.98
CA LEU A 135 21.25 -12.93 18.53
C LEU A 135 19.78 -12.70 18.14
N PRO A 136 18.77 -13.32 18.80
CA PRO A 136 17.38 -13.10 18.44
C PRO A 136 16.95 -11.63 18.56
N TYR A 137 17.44 -10.91 19.56
CA TYR A 137 17.11 -9.49 19.76
C TYR A 137 17.69 -8.61 18.65
N TYR A 138 18.90 -8.91 18.15
CA TYR A 138 19.47 -8.20 17.01
C TYR A 138 18.70 -8.46 15.72
N LEU A 139 18.20 -9.68 15.50
CA LEU A 139 17.38 -9.98 14.33
C LEU A 139 16.04 -9.25 14.37
N PHE A 140 15.36 -9.26 15.52
CA PHE A 140 14.14 -8.45 15.70
C PHE A 140 14.42 -6.94 15.58
N TYR A 141 15.59 -6.49 16.01
CA TYR A 141 16.00 -5.10 15.85
C TYR A 141 16.30 -4.73 14.39
N ALA A 142 16.92 -5.61 13.62
CA ALA A 142 17.08 -5.43 12.18
C ALA A 142 15.72 -5.39 11.47
N PHE A 143 14.79 -6.26 11.89
CA PHE A 143 13.41 -6.24 11.40
C PHE A 143 12.70 -4.92 11.71
N PHE A 144 12.94 -4.34 12.90
CA PHE A 144 12.48 -2.98 13.21
C PHE A 144 13.00 -1.94 12.22
N LEU A 145 14.30 -1.94 11.89
CA LEU A 145 14.86 -0.96 10.95
C LEU A 145 14.21 -1.07 9.56
N ILE A 146 13.89 -2.28 9.11
CA ILE A 146 13.17 -2.51 7.85
C ILE A 146 11.75 -1.92 7.93
N ASN A 147 11.01 -2.21 8.99
CA ASN A 147 9.64 -1.73 9.16
C ASN A 147 9.57 -0.21 9.31
N ALA A 148 10.42 0.36 10.17
CA ALA A 148 10.50 1.80 10.37
C ALA A 148 10.94 2.52 9.08
N GLY A 149 11.85 1.93 8.30
CA GLY A 149 12.24 2.44 6.98
C GLY A 149 11.11 2.38 5.95
N PHE A 150 10.34 1.29 5.92
CA PHE A 150 9.16 1.16 5.06
C PHE A 150 8.05 2.15 5.45
N PHE A 151 7.78 2.29 6.75
CA PHE A 151 6.85 3.29 7.25
C PHE A 151 7.31 4.72 6.92
N ALA A 152 8.59 5.03 7.10
CA ALA A 152 9.15 6.34 6.73
C ALA A 152 9.04 6.61 5.22
N PHE A 153 9.21 5.59 4.37
CA PHE A 153 8.97 5.70 2.93
C PHE A 153 7.52 6.08 2.62
N LEU A 154 6.56 5.37 3.23
CA LEU A 154 5.14 5.65 3.06
C LEU A 154 4.78 7.06 3.55
N LEU A 155 5.34 7.47 4.68
CA LEU A 155 5.12 8.79 5.27
C LEU A 155 5.67 9.90 4.37
N ALA A 156 6.91 9.74 3.87
CA ALA A 156 7.50 10.68 2.93
C ALA A 156 6.64 10.82 1.68
N ARG A 157 6.17 9.69 1.13
CA ARG A 157 5.29 9.71 -0.05
C ARG A 157 3.93 10.34 0.24
N HIS A 158 3.37 10.14 1.43
CA HIS A 158 2.11 10.74 1.86
C HIS A 158 2.19 12.27 1.91
N TYR A 159 3.32 12.83 2.37
CA TYR A 159 3.58 14.27 2.38
C TYR A 159 4.13 14.83 1.05
N GLY A 160 4.19 14.03 -0.01
CA GLY A 160 4.66 14.47 -1.33
C GLY A 160 6.19 14.57 -1.47
N LEU A 161 6.97 14.16 -0.46
CA LEU A 161 8.42 14.07 -0.52
C LEU A 161 8.81 12.88 -1.42
N SER A 162 9.14 13.18 -2.67
CA SER A 162 9.62 12.18 -3.63
C SER A 162 11.13 12.03 -3.52
N LEU A 163 11.61 11.09 -2.69
CA LEU A 163 13.05 10.82 -2.54
C LEU A 163 13.71 10.33 -3.85
N SER A 164 12.97 9.56 -4.65
CA SER A 164 13.45 9.02 -5.92
C SER A 164 12.29 8.70 -6.86
N PRO A 165 12.48 8.77 -8.19
CA PRO A 165 11.50 8.29 -9.16
C PRO A 165 11.24 6.77 -9.08
N ASN A 166 12.26 5.99 -8.69
CA ASN A 166 12.13 4.53 -8.54
C ASN A 166 11.71 4.18 -7.09
N PRO A 167 10.54 3.53 -6.87
CA PRO A 167 10.07 3.16 -5.54
C PRO A 167 11.07 2.33 -4.72
N TRP A 168 11.81 1.43 -5.38
CA TRP A 168 12.82 0.61 -4.72
C TRP A 168 13.99 1.42 -4.17
N MET A 169 14.47 2.40 -4.93
CA MET A 169 15.53 3.31 -4.48
C MET A 169 15.03 4.23 -3.37
N GLY A 170 13.79 4.73 -3.49
CA GLY A 170 13.17 5.53 -2.43
C GLY A 170 13.07 4.78 -1.11
N LEU A 171 12.71 3.49 -1.15
CA LEU A 171 12.68 2.63 0.02
C LEU A 171 14.08 2.39 0.61
N LEU A 172 15.10 2.17 -0.22
CA LEU A 172 16.47 2.01 0.28
C LEU A 172 16.99 3.28 0.96
N TYR A 173 16.68 4.46 0.42
CA TYR A 173 17.06 5.73 1.07
C TYR A 173 16.34 5.94 2.39
N SER A 174 15.05 5.59 2.51
CA SER A 174 14.34 5.72 3.79
C SER A 174 14.85 4.71 4.82
N MET A 175 15.08 3.46 4.42
CA MET A 175 15.68 2.43 5.28
C MET A 175 17.08 2.81 5.73
N GLY A 176 17.90 3.31 4.80
CA GLY A 176 19.24 3.82 5.09
C GLY A 176 19.20 5.02 6.04
N GLY A 177 18.29 5.97 5.83
CA GLY A 177 18.12 7.13 6.70
C GLY A 177 17.73 6.73 8.13
N VAL A 178 16.73 5.87 8.30
CA VAL A 178 16.33 5.36 9.62
C VAL A 178 17.47 4.58 10.27
N SER A 179 18.13 3.69 9.52
CA SER A 179 19.26 2.91 10.02
C SER A 179 20.40 3.81 10.49
N ALA A 180 20.76 4.84 9.71
CA ALA A 180 21.80 5.80 10.05
C ALA A 180 21.46 6.57 11.33
N LEU A 181 20.20 6.99 11.52
CA LEU A 181 19.77 7.67 12.75
C LEU A 181 19.92 6.78 13.99
N PHE A 182 19.49 5.52 13.91
CA PHE A 182 19.57 4.59 15.04
C PHE A 182 21.00 4.10 15.31
N LEU A 183 21.79 3.82 14.27
CA LEU A 183 23.21 3.49 14.42
C LEU A 183 23.99 4.69 14.97
N GLY A 184 23.70 5.90 14.51
CA GLY A 184 24.27 7.13 15.05
C GLY A 184 23.95 7.30 16.54
N LYS A 185 22.72 6.99 16.95
CA LYS A 185 22.33 6.98 18.38
C LYS A 185 23.16 5.99 19.19
N HIS A 186 23.35 4.75 18.71
CA HIS A 186 24.17 3.75 19.41
C HIS A 186 25.66 4.11 19.41
N ALA A 187 26.17 4.69 18.33
CA ALA A 187 27.55 5.18 18.25
C ALA A 187 27.81 6.32 19.26
N LEU A 188 26.86 7.25 19.37
CA LEU A 188 26.93 8.32 20.37
C LEU A 188 26.96 7.75 21.79
N LEU A 189 26.07 6.79 22.09
CA LEU A 189 26.06 6.11 23.38
C LEU A 189 27.38 5.37 23.67
N GLY A 190 27.94 4.67 22.67
CA GLY A 190 29.25 4.02 22.79
C GLY A 190 30.37 5.02 23.06
N PHE A 191 30.33 6.19 22.41
CA PHE A 191 31.28 7.27 22.69
C PHE A 191 31.13 7.82 24.11
N LEU A 192 29.91 8.00 24.63
CA LEU A 192 29.71 8.39 26.03
C LEU A 192 30.24 7.33 27.00
N ALA A 193 30.06 6.05 26.70
CA ALA A 193 30.57 4.95 27.54
C ALA A 193 32.10 4.98 27.64
N PHE A 194 32.75 5.30 26.53
CA PHE A 194 34.20 5.46 26.46
C PHE A 194 34.70 6.69 27.25
N VAL A 195 33.99 7.82 27.20
CA VAL A 195 34.43 9.07 27.85
C VAL A 195 34.13 9.12 29.36
N PHE A 196 32.98 8.60 29.81
CA PHE A 196 32.47 8.76 31.18
C PHE A 196 32.55 7.49 32.06
N PRO A 197 33.42 6.52 31.75
CA PRO A 197 33.41 5.12 32.24
C PRO A 197 32.11 4.54 32.83
N ILE A 198 30.94 4.82 32.25
CA ILE A 198 29.62 4.37 32.72
C ILE A 198 29.00 3.30 31.81
N GLU A 199 29.81 2.31 31.44
CA GLU A 199 29.44 1.27 30.46
C GLU A 199 28.17 0.51 30.85
N LYS A 200 28.02 0.11 32.12
CA LYS A 200 26.89 -0.71 32.59
C LYS A 200 25.53 -0.03 32.38
N GLU A 201 25.43 1.23 32.78
CA GLU A 201 24.23 2.07 32.63
C GLU A 201 23.90 2.29 31.14
N ILE A 202 24.93 2.53 30.33
CA ILE A 202 24.77 2.76 28.89
C ILE A 202 24.36 1.49 28.14
N HIS A 203 24.91 0.33 28.50
CA HIS A 203 24.50 -0.94 27.92
C HIS A 203 23.05 -1.29 28.26
N LEU A 204 22.60 -0.98 29.47
CA LEU A 204 21.20 -1.12 29.87
C LEU A 204 20.31 -0.20 29.03
N TYR A 205 20.66 1.08 28.93
CA TYR A 205 19.90 2.04 28.13
C TYR A 205 19.86 1.68 26.63
N SER A 206 20.99 1.26 26.06
CA SER A 206 21.07 0.76 24.68
C SER A 206 20.17 -0.47 24.48
N PHE A 207 20.13 -1.38 25.45
CA PHE A 207 19.24 -2.53 25.42
C PHE A 207 17.76 -2.14 25.54
N THR A 208 17.41 -1.16 26.39
CA THR A 208 16.05 -0.60 26.46
C THR A 208 15.61 -0.05 25.11
N ILE A 209 16.48 0.67 24.39
CA ILE A 209 16.19 1.16 23.03
C ILE A 209 15.89 0.00 22.09
N ILE A 210 16.67 -1.08 22.15
CA ILE A 210 16.45 -2.28 21.34
C ILE A 210 15.07 -2.88 21.64
N VAL A 211 14.77 -3.14 22.92
CA VAL A 211 13.48 -3.74 23.33
C VAL A 211 12.29 -2.87 22.92
N PHE A 212 12.38 -1.55 23.15
CA PHE A 212 11.35 -0.61 22.70
C PHE A 212 11.14 -0.65 21.18
N SER A 213 12.24 -0.67 20.42
CA SER A 213 12.19 -0.71 18.96
C SER A 213 11.58 -2.02 18.44
N ILE A 214 11.85 -3.15 19.10
CA ILE A 214 11.21 -4.43 18.77
C ILE A 214 9.69 -4.33 18.98
N MET A 215 9.23 -3.76 20.09
CA MET A 215 7.80 -3.55 20.34
C MET A 215 7.16 -2.64 19.29
N LEU A 216 7.84 -1.54 18.94
CA LEU A 216 7.37 -0.63 17.90
C LEU A 216 7.28 -1.31 16.53
N SER A 217 8.19 -2.23 16.23
CA SER A 217 8.14 -3.00 14.98
C SER A 217 6.92 -3.89 14.88
N PHE A 218 6.49 -4.53 15.97
CA PHE A 218 5.28 -5.34 15.95
C PHE A 218 4.01 -4.51 15.78
N PHE A 219 4.05 -3.23 16.15
CA PHE A 219 2.96 -2.31 15.88
C PHE A 219 2.95 -1.80 14.43
N LEU A 220 4.13 -1.68 13.80
CA LEU A 220 4.29 -1.18 12.44
C LEU A 220 4.09 -2.22 11.34
N ALA A 221 4.33 -3.50 11.66
CA ALA A 221 4.26 -4.63 10.72
C ALA A 221 2.81 -5.05 10.46
#